data_AF-A0A2S1WK88-F1
#
_entry.id   AF-A0A2S1WK88-F1
#
_cell.length_a   1.000
_cell.length_b   1.000
_cell.length_c   1.000
_cell.angle_alpha   90.00
_cell.angle_beta   90.00
_cell.angle_gamma   90.00
#
_symmetry.space_group_name_H-M   'P 1'
#
loop_
_entity.id
_entity.type
_entity.pdbx_description
1 polymer ?
#
loop_
_entity_poly.entity_id
_entity_poly.type
_entity_poly.pdbx_seq_one_letter_code
_entity_poly.pdbx_strand_id
1 'polypeptide(L)'
;IHCHTPATDASGVVKAVMDELFEYFVDWKLPGYCRVALACCLNMCGAVHCSDVAILGIHRLPPQLRHDEIRVKCEIPNVIASCPTGAIRPDPKNKTVKVNEERC
;
A
#
# COMPACT_ATOMS: atom_id res chain seq x y z
N ILE A 1 3.55 13.64 8.47
CA ILE A 1 3.10 12.62 7.49
C ILE A 1 3.57 13.07 6.11
N HIS A 2 4.44 12.29 5.45
CA HIS A 2 4.99 12.65 4.14
C HIS A 2 4.25 11.97 2.97
N CYS A 3 3.86 10.71 3.15
CA CYS A 3 3.02 9.97 2.20
C CYS A 3 1.56 9.93 2.71
N HIS A 4 0.59 10.05 1.81
CA HIS A 4 -0.84 10.07 2.13
C HIS A 4 -1.57 8.73 1.85
N THR A 5 -0.88 7.76 1.25
CA THR A 5 -1.39 6.39 1.04
C THR A 5 -0.66 5.29 1.85
N PRO A 6 0.00 5.54 3.00
CA PRO A 6 0.65 4.47 3.74
C PRO A 6 -0.40 3.61 4.47
N ALA A 7 -0.19 2.30 4.47
CA ALA A 7 -0.89 1.35 5.33
C ALA A 7 -0.14 1.08 6.64
N THR A 8 1.17 1.37 6.68
CA THR A 8 2.03 1.25 7.87
C THR A 8 3.12 2.31 7.87
N ASP A 9 3.81 2.49 9.00
CA ASP A 9 4.94 3.39 9.10
C ASP A 9 6.21 2.85 8.43
N ALA A 10 6.93 3.78 7.82
CA ALA A 10 8.28 3.69 7.29
C ALA A 10 9.33 3.29 8.35
N SER A 11 9.73 4.35 9.05
CA SER A 11 10.95 4.43 9.83
C SER A 11 10.87 3.64 11.13
N GLY A 12 9.70 3.63 11.78
CA GLY A 12 9.51 2.92 13.04
C GLY A 12 9.66 1.40 12.88
N VAL A 13 9.09 0.83 11.81
CA VAL A 13 9.20 -0.61 11.56
C VAL A 13 10.64 -0.98 11.20
N VAL A 14 11.29 -0.21 10.32
CA VAL A 14 12.71 -0.45 9.98
C VAL A 14 13.60 -0.32 11.22
N LYS A 15 13.35 0.66 12.09
CA LYS A 15 14.08 0.82 13.35
C LYS A 15 13.92 -0.42 14.24
N ALA A 16 12.69 -0.86 14.49
CA ALA A 16 12.43 -2.04 15.32
C ALA A 16 13.08 -3.31 14.75
N VAL A 17 13.01 -3.51 13.43
CA VAL A 17 13.64 -4.66 12.77
C VAL A 17 15.17 -4.59 12.84
N MET A 18 15.76 -3.42 12.58
CA MET A 18 17.21 -3.26 12.59
C MET A 18 17.81 -3.30 13.99
N ASP A 19 17.04 -2.99 15.04
CA ASP A 19 17.47 -3.17 16.43
C ASP A 19 17.64 -4.66 16.76
N GLU A 20 16.69 -5.51 16.36
CA GLU A 20 16.78 -6.97 16.55
C GLU A 20 17.81 -7.62 15.63
N LEU A 21 17.99 -7.11 14.41
CA LEU A 21 18.93 -7.66 13.42
C LEU A 21 20.34 -7.03 13.48
N PHE A 22 20.60 -6.13 14.45
CA PHE A 22 21.86 -5.38 14.50
C PHE A 22 23.09 -6.29 14.53
N GLU A 23 23.01 -7.43 15.22
CA GLU A 23 24.11 -8.39 15.29
C GLU A 23 24.51 -9.02 13.94
N TYR A 24 23.58 -9.09 12.97
CA TYR A 24 23.83 -9.58 11.61
C TYR A 24 24.33 -8.48 10.69
N PHE A 25 24.14 -7.21 11.08
CA PHE A 25 24.59 -6.06 10.30
C PHE A 25 26.07 -5.75 10.53
N VAL A 26 26.53 -5.90 11.78
CA VAL A 26 27.92 -5.59 12.17
C VAL A 26 28.90 -6.73 11.94
N ASP A 27 28.42 -7.95 11.67
CA ASP A 27 29.25 -9.14 11.48
C ASP A 27 28.68 -10.08 10.42
N TRP A 28 29.54 -10.85 9.74
CA TRP A 28 29.15 -11.71 8.62
C TRP A 28 28.70 -13.09 9.11
N LYS A 29 27.49 -13.15 9.68
CA LYS A 29 26.91 -14.39 10.24
C LYS A 29 26.02 -15.17 9.26
N LEU A 30 25.64 -14.56 8.13
CA LEU A 30 24.72 -15.17 7.16
C LEU A 30 25.49 -15.90 6.04
N PRO A 31 24.93 -17.01 5.51
CA PRO A 31 25.56 -17.78 4.44
C PRO A 31 25.59 -17.06 3.08
N GLY A 32 24.86 -15.95 2.95
CA GLY A 32 24.77 -15.14 1.73
C GLY A 32 24.20 -13.75 2.02
N TYR A 33 24.23 -12.90 0.99
CA TYR A 33 23.68 -11.55 1.09
C TYR A 33 22.16 -11.61 1.23
N CYS A 34 21.62 -10.93 2.24
CA CYS A 34 20.18 -10.87 2.49
C CYS A 34 19.69 -9.42 2.46
N ARG A 35 18.77 -9.12 1.54
CA ARG A 35 18.08 -7.83 1.41
C ARG A 35 16.75 -7.89 2.13
N VAL A 36 16.67 -7.16 3.24
CA VAL A 36 15.40 -6.87 3.91
C VAL A 36 14.92 -5.51 3.43
N ALA A 37 13.73 -5.45 2.83
CA ALA A 37 13.15 -4.20 2.36
C ALA A 37 11.71 -4.04 2.82
N LEU A 38 11.29 -2.79 2.95
CA LEU A 38 9.97 -2.44 3.44
C LEU A 38 9.28 -1.45 2.50
N ALA A 39 8.00 -1.73 2.21
CA ALA A 39 7.09 -0.82 1.55
C ALA A 39 5.92 -0.49 2.48
N CYS A 40 5.63 0.80 2.64
CA CYS A 40 4.51 1.25 3.47
C CYS A 40 3.14 1.01 2.82
N CYS A 41 3.08 0.78 1.51
CA CYS A 41 1.88 0.37 0.76
C CYS A 41 2.25 -0.37 -0.54
N LEU A 42 1.24 -0.89 -1.26
CA LEU A 42 1.43 -1.67 -2.49
C LEU A 42 2.05 -0.91 -3.68
N ASN A 43 2.23 0.41 -3.59
CA ASN A 43 2.98 1.16 -4.59
C ASN A 43 4.49 0.80 -4.58
N MET A 44 4.95 0.17 -3.50
CA MET A 44 6.27 -0.43 -3.32
C MET A 44 7.51 0.47 -3.45
N CYS A 45 7.41 1.68 -3.99
CA CYS A 45 8.38 2.80 -4.02
C CYS A 45 9.88 2.43 -3.88
N GLY A 46 10.30 1.36 -4.55
CA GLY A 46 11.56 0.66 -4.28
C GLY A 46 11.53 -0.81 -4.73
N ALA A 47 12.58 -1.54 -4.41
CA ALA A 47 12.81 -2.93 -4.84
C ALA A 47 12.17 -3.99 -3.92
N VAL A 48 11.08 -3.65 -3.24
CA VAL A 48 10.46 -4.53 -2.22
C VAL A 48 9.92 -5.83 -2.82
N HIS A 49 9.42 -5.78 -4.06
CA HIS A 49 8.93 -6.95 -4.79
C HIS A 49 10.00 -7.98 -5.18
N CYS A 50 11.29 -7.62 -5.12
CA CYS A 50 12.42 -8.49 -5.47
C CYS A 50 13.46 -8.58 -4.34
N SER A 51 13.03 -8.35 -3.10
CA SER A 51 13.87 -8.49 -1.90
C SER A 51 13.78 -9.90 -1.33
N ASP A 52 14.84 -10.37 -0.68
CA ASP A 52 14.88 -11.69 -0.06
C ASP A 52 13.84 -11.80 1.07
N VAL A 53 13.66 -10.71 1.83
CA VAL A 53 12.59 -10.55 2.80
C VAL A 53 11.89 -9.22 2.56
N ALA A 54 10.58 -9.27 2.33
CA ALA A 54 9.76 -8.10 2.05
C ALA A 54 8.73 -7.88 3.17
N ILE A 55 8.72 -6.67 3.74
CA ILE A 55 7.67 -6.20 4.65
C ILE A 55 6.77 -5.26 3.87
N LEU A 56 5.48 -5.58 3.78
CA LEU A 56 4.52 -4.83 2.98
C LEU A 56 3.29 -4.44 3.81
N GLY A 57 3.04 -3.13 3.90
CA GLY A 57 1.79 -2.60 4.43
C GLY A 57 0.64 -2.85 3.46
N ILE A 58 -0.44 -3.46 3.94
CA ILE A 58 -1.66 -3.71 3.17
C ILE A 58 -2.90 -3.21 3.91
N HIS A 59 -3.89 -2.77 3.15
CA HIS A 59 -5.25 -2.58 3.66
C HIS A 59 -6.01 -3.90 3.56
N ARG A 60 -6.95 -4.14 4.50
CA ARG A 60 -7.83 -5.33 4.53
C ARG A 60 -9.31 -4.97 4.46
N LEU A 61 -9.62 -3.69 4.24
CA LEU A 61 -10.97 -3.17 4.19
C LEU A 61 -11.18 -2.42 2.87
N PRO A 62 -12.38 -2.49 2.29
CA PRO A 62 -12.74 -1.69 1.12
C PRO A 62 -12.74 -0.19 1.45
N PRO A 63 -12.59 0.68 0.43
CA PRO A 63 -12.51 2.12 0.64
C PRO A 63 -13.86 2.69 1.11
N GLN A 64 -13.81 3.58 2.10
CA GLN A 64 -14.98 4.35 2.52
C GLN A 64 -15.29 5.46 1.50
N LEU A 65 -16.49 5.42 0.92
CA LEU A 65 -16.90 6.38 -0.10
C LEU A 65 -17.37 7.70 0.52
N ARG A 66 -16.65 8.78 0.21
CA ARG A 66 -17.05 10.16 0.54
C ARG A 66 -17.64 10.82 -0.69
N HIS A 67 -18.95 10.65 -0.89
CA HIS A 67 -19.63 11.04 -2.13
C HIS A 67 -19.48 12.52 -2.50
N ASP A 68 -19.50 13.42 -1.51
CA ASP A 68 -19.36 14.86 -1.75
C ASP A 68 -17.96 15.23 -2.25
N GLU A 69 -16.92 14.60 -1.69
CA GLU A 69 -15.54 14.83 -2.14
C GLU A 69 -15.28 14.23 -3.52
N ILE A 70 -15.83 13.04 -3.79
CA ILE A 70 -15.69 12.36 -5.09
C ILE A 70 -16.26 13.23 -6.21
N ARG A 71 -17.41 13.87 -5.98
CA ARG A 71 -18.06 14.74 -6.98
C ARG A 71 -17.22 15.95 -7.36
N VAL A 72 -16.47 16.51 -6.40
CA VAL A 72 -15.74 17.78 -6.57
C VAL A 72 -14.30 17.55 -7.03
N LYS A 73 -13.65 16.48 -6.53
CA LYS A 73 -12.20 16.29 -6.68
C LYS A 73 -11.83 15.19 -7.68
N CYS A 74 -12.73 14.28 -8.03
CA CYS A 74 -12.37 13.08 -8.78
C CYS A 74 -12.95 13.07 -10.20
N GLU A 75 -12.13 12.61 -11.15
CA GLU A 75 -12.57 12.24 -12.49
C GLU A 75 -13.09 10.79 -12.48
N ILE A 76 -14.42 10.61 -12.54
CA ILE A 76 -15.08 9.31 -12.34
C ILE A 76 -14.56 8.20 -13.28
N PRO A 77 -14.41 8.41 -14.61
CA PRO A 77 -13.88 7.39 -15.51
C PRO A 77 -12.49 6.88 -15.10
N ASN A 78 -11.62 7.79 -14.66
CA ASN A 78 -10.26 7.48 -14.25
C ASN A 78 -10.23 6.68 -12.93
N VAL A 79 -11.08 7.05 -11.98
CA VAL A 79 -11.28 6.29 -10.73
C VAL A 79 -11.79 4.87 -11.00
N ILE A 80 -12.67 4.69 -11.99
CA ILE A 80 -13.15 3.35 -12.35
C ILE A 80 -12.02 2.53 -13.00
N ALA A 81 -11.26 3.14 -13.91
CA ALA A 81 -10.18 2.48 -14.64
C ALA A 81 -8.98 2.09 -13.76
N SER A 82 -8.79 2.75 -12.62
CA SER A 82 -7.68 2.43 -11.70
C SER A 82 -7.87 1.11 -10.95
N CYS A 83 -9.08 0.53 -10.94
CA CYS A 83 -9.36 -0.69 -10.20
C CYS A 83 -8.98 -1.94 -11.01
N PRO A 84 -7.97 -2.73 -10.57
CA PRO A 84 -7.48 -3.89 -11.32
C PRO A 84 -8.49 -5.04 -11.38
N THR A 85 -9.33 -5.18 -10.36
CA THR A 85 -10.37 -6.22 -10.31
C THR A 85 -11.70 -5.76 -10.91
N GLY A 86 -11.80 -4.49 -11.28
CA GLY A 86 -13.06 -3.86 -11.66
C GLY A 86 -14.13 -4.00 -10.57
N ALA A 87 -13.82 -3.68 -9.32
CA ALA A 87 -14.79 -3.58 -8.22
C ALA A 87 -15.57 -2.26 -8.23
N ILE A 88 -15.00 -1.20 -8.81
CA ILE A 88 -15.60 0.14 -8.86
C ILE A 88 -16.58 0.24 -10.04
N ARG A 89 -17.78 0.77 -9.79
CA ARG A 89 -18.84 0.97 -10.78
C ARG A 89 -19.36 2.41 -10.76
N PRO A 90 -19.79 2.97 -11.89
CA PRO A 90 -20.42 4.29 -11.91
C PRO A 90 -21.79 4.26 -11.25
N ASP A 91 -22.15 5.33 -10.54
CA ASP A 91 -23.51 5.63 -10.09
C ASP A 91 -23.96 6.98 -10.66
N PRO A 92 -24.56 6.98 -11.87
CA PRO A 92 -24.95 8.21 -12.56
C PRO A 92 -26.01 9.02 -11.80
N LYS A 93 -26.90 8.36 -11.05
CA LYS A 93 -28.00 9.04 -10.33
C LYS A 93 -27.45 9.96 -9.25
N ASN A 94 -26.44 9.48 -8.53
CA ASN A 94 -25.78 10.22 -7.46
C ASN A 94 -24.52 10.95 -7.94
N LYS A 95 -24.21 10.94 -9.25
CA LYS A 95 -22.98 11.49 -9.83
C LYS A 95 -21.72 11.04 -9.06
N THR A 96 -21.65 9.76 -8.69
CA THR A 96 -20.58 9.19 -7.86
C THR A 96 -20.25 7.76 -8.31
N VAL A 97 -19.57 6.98 -7.46
CA VAL A 97 -19.23 5.58 -7.69
C VAL A 97 -19.80 4.67 -6.60
N LYS A 98 -19.90 3.37 -6.90
CA LYS A 98 -20.17 2.29 -5.95
C LYS A 98 -19.02 1.28 -6.00
N VAL A 99 -18.78 0.59 -4.89
CA VAL A 99 -17.75 -0.44 -4.76
C VAL A 99 -18.44 -1.76 -4.45
N ASN A 100 -18.08 -2.81 -5.19
CA ASN A 100 -18.42 -4.18 -4.83
C ASN A 100 -17.34 -4.73 -3.90
N GLU A 101 -17.65 -4.87 -2.61
CA GLU A 101 -16.70 -5.30 -1.57
C GLU A 101 -16.18 -6.72 -1.80
N GLU A 102 -16.97 -7.63 -2.37
CA GLU A 102 -16.55 -9.02 -2.63
C GLU A 102 -15.48 -9.11 -3.72
N ARG A 103 -15.37 -8.08 -4.56
CA ARG A 103 -14.37 -7.99 -5.64
C ARG A 103 -13.20 -7.06 -5.30
N CYS A 104 -13.26 -6.37 -4.15
CA CYS A 104 -12.26 -5.39 -3.74
C CYS A 104 -11.09 -6.05 -3.02
#